data_AF-A0A6N8EFC2-F1
#
_entry.id   AF-A0A6N8EFC2-F1
#
_cell.length_a   1.000
_cell.length_b   1.000
_cell.length_c   1.000
_cell.angle_alpha   90.00
_cell.angle_beta   90.00
_cell.angle_gamma   90.00
#
_symmetry.space_group_name_H-M   'P 1'
#
loop_
_entity.id
_entity.type
_entity.pdbx_description
1 polymer ?
#
loop_
_entity_poly.entity_id
_entity_poly.type
_entity_poly.pdbx_seq_one_letter_code
_entity_poly.pdbx_strand_id
1 'polypeptide(L)'
;MFDAVAGRRFGQPVSGSYRDRVQIPNDWVAALSERPRRFVLHHNHPDSVSLSLRDVSQLSKKGIAEIVADGHDGSWFAAQPGENMSRFEAVLSAVDSAMFKAVREAQRRGASLSGVEAHIVNMALQRAGIIGYRFELSAPKANFMRQESELASRIVEQLVASIVRVRT
;
A
#
# COMPACT_ATOMS: atom_id res chain seq x y z
N MET A 1 8.09 -10.80 8.72
CA MET A 1 9.15 -10.39 7.78
C MET A 1 9.92 -11.63 7.33
N PHE A 2 10.38 -11.68 6.08
CA PHE A 2 11.08 -12.81 5.49
C PHE A 2 12.31 -12.31 4.70
N ASP A 3 13.44 -13.01 4.82
CA ASP A 3 14.62 -12.80 3.97
C ASP A 3 14.47 -13.64 2.70
N ALA A 4 14.24 -12.99 1.57
CA ALA A 4 13.97 -13.66 0.30
C ALA A 4 15.14 -14.48 -0.24
N VAL A 5 16.37 -14.19 0.20
CA VAL A 5 17.59 -14.87 -0.25
C VAL A 5 17.95 -16.03 0.68
N ALA A 6 17.86 -15.80 2.00
CA ALA A 6 18.24 -16.81 2.99
C ALA A 6 17.11 -17.80 3.34
N GLY A 7 15.88 -17.57 2.87
CA GLY A 7 14.74 -18.44 3.17
C GLY A 7 14.31 -18.44 4.63
N ARG A 8 14.69 -17.41 5.40
CA ARG A 8 14.50 -17.38 6.86
C ARG A 8 13.37 -16.41 7.23
N ARG A 9 12.51 -16.82 8.18
CA ARG A 9 11.38 -16.03 8.68
C ARG A 9 11.74 -15.33 10.00
N PHE A 10 11.27 -14.11 10.16
CA PHE A 10 11.59 -13.24 11.29
C PHE A 10 10.38 -12.43 11.77
N GLY A 11 10.46 -12.03 13.03
CA GLY A 11 9.41 -11.34 13.75
C GLY A 11 8.63 -12.30 14.64
N GLN A 12 8.89 -12.24 15.94
CA GLN A 12 7.97 -12.79 16.93
C GLN A 12 7.09 -11.64 17.46
N PRO A 13 5.83 -11.93 17.86
CA PRO A 13 5.01 -10.96 18.58
C PRO A 13 5.76 -10.48 19.81
N VAL A 14 5.77 -9.18 20.08
CA VAL A 14 6.35 -8.67 21.34
C VAL A 14 5.47 -9.14 22.49
N SER A 15 6.05 -9.77 23.52
CA SER A 15 5.31 -10.08 24.73
C SER A 15 4.98 -8.79 25.49
N GLY A 16 3.76 -8.64 26.01
CA GLY A 16 3.31 -7.48 26.78
C GLY A 16 2.25 -6.62 26.09
N SER A 17 2.19 -5.33 26.42
CA SER A 17 1.16 -4.35 26.01
C SER A 17 1.24 -3.89 24.54
N TYR A 18 2.12 -4.47 23.73
CA TYR A 18 2.33 -4.15 22.32
C TYR A 18 2.07 -5.37 21.40
N ARG A 19 0.94 -6.05 21.61
CA ARG A 19 0.54 -7.25 20.86
C ARG A 19 0.32 -7.01 19.36
N ASP A 20 0.19 -5.75 18.97
CA ASP A 20 0.01 -5.26 17.61
C ASP A 20 1.33 -4.94 16.89
N ARG A 21 2.48 -5.11 17.56
CA ARG A 21 3.79 -4.80 17.00
C ARG A 21 4.62 -6.06 16.78
N VAL A 22 5.41 -6.03 15.71
CA VAL A 22 6.48 -6.99 15.46
C VAL A 22 7.80 -6.28 15.69
N GLN A 23 8.55 -6.70 16.71
CA GLN A 23 9.87 -6.15 16.96
C GLN A 23 10.85 -6.66 15.89
N ILE A 24 11.57 -5.73 15.28
CA ILE A 24 12.69 -6.02 14.40
C ILE A 24 13.96 -5.98 15.26
N PRO A 25 14.75 -7.07 15.33
CA PRO A 25 16.02 -7.08 16.05
C PRO A 25 16.98 -5.98 15.56
N ASN A 26 17.84 -5.44 16.44
CA ASN A 26 18.72 -4.31 16.10
C ASN A 26 19.75 -4.65 14.99
N ASP A 27 20.27 -5.87 14.98
CA ASP A 27 21.14 -6.39 13.93
C ASP A 27 20.46 -6.41 12.55
N TRP A 28 19.12 -6.46 12.53
CA TRP A 28 18.32 -6.39 11.30
C TRP A 28 18.08 -4.98 10.82
N VAL A 29 18.05 -4.00 11.72
CA VAL A 29 17.99 -2.58 11.34
C VAL A 29 19.25 -2.19 10.57
N ALA A 30 20.41 -2.69 10.99
CA ALA A 30 21.66 -2.56 10.23
C ALA A 30 21.54 -3.28 8.86
N ALA A 31 21.08 -4.53 8.84
CA ALA A 31 20.92 -5.30 7.60
C ALA A 31 19.96 -4.63 6.59
N LEU A 32 18.89 -3.96 7.06
CA LEU A 32 17.96 -3.19 6.22
C LEU A 32 18.64 -2.02 5.50
N SER A 33 19.74 -1.50 6.05
CA SER A 33 20.51 -0.40 5.46
C SER A 33 21.62 -0.89 4.52
N GLU A 34 22.18 -2.06 4.82
CA GLU A 34 23.32 -2.65 4.10
C GLU A 34 22.91 -3.48 2.88
N ARG A 35 21.75 -4.16 2.94
CA ARG A 35 21.34 -5.17 1.96
C ARG A 35 20.10 -4.71 1.20
N PRO A 36 20.24 -3.97 0.07
CA PRO A 36 19.11 -3.43 -0.65
C PRO A 36 18.19 -4.52 -1.17
N ARG A 37 16.88 -4.28 -1.12
CA ARG A 37 15.81 -5.11 -1.73
C ARG A 37 15.93 -6.60 -1.41
N ARG A 38 16.11 -6.93 -0.13
CA ARG A 38 16.28 -8.33 0.32
C ARG A 38 15.09 -8.85 1.12
N PHE A 39 14.37 -7.97 1.79
CA PHE A 39 13.37 -8.37 2.78
C PHE A 39 11.96 -8.16 2.27
N VAL A 40 11.10 -9.14 2.55
CA VAL A 40 9.66 -9.06 2.31
C VAL A 40 8.96 -8.83 3.64
N LEU A 41 8.18 -7.75 3.73
CA LEU A 41 7.25 -7.55 4.83
C LEU A 41 5.98 -8.31 4.52
N HIS A 42 5.52 -9.11 5.48
CA HIS A 42 4.28 -9.86 5.34
C HIS A 42 3.48 -9.69 6.62
N HIS A 43 2.25 -9.21 6.49
CA HIS A 43 1.31 -9.00 7.59
C HIS A 43 -0.12 -9.30 7.14
N ASN A 44 -1.07 -9.28 8.09
CA ASN A 44 -2.48 -9.52 7.79
C ASN A 44 -3.26 -8.21 7.91
N HIS A 45 -4.30 -8.06 7.09
CA HIS A 45 -5.29 -7.00 7.19
C HIS A 45 -6.64 -7.61 7.63
N PRO A 46 -6.98 -7.55 8.93
CA PRO A 46 -8.23 -8.16 9.42
C PRO A 46 -9.48 -7.64 8.72
N ASP A 47 -9.51 -6.34 8.40
CA ASP A 47 -10.61 -5.69 7.68
C ASP A 47 -10.53 -5.91 6.16
N SER A 48 -9.54 -6.68 5.70
CA SER A 48 -9.29 -7.04 4.29
C SER A 48 -9.16 -5.83 3.35
N VAL A 49 -8.79 -4.67 3.88
CA VAL A 49 -8.52 -3.45 3.11
C VAL A 49 -7.17 -3.57 2.39
N SER A 50 -6.94 -2.75 1.37
CA SER A 50 -5.66 -2.70 0.66
C SER A 50 -4.53 -2.12 1.54
N LEU A 51 -3.29 -2.13 1.04
CA LEU A 51 -2.12 -1.52 1.69
C LEU A 51 -2.37 -0.03 1.97
N SER A 52 -2.21 0.39 3.22
CA SER A 52 -2.28 1.81 3.57
C SER A 52 -1.04 2.57 3.06
N LEU A 53 -1.11 3.90 3.02
CA LEU A 53 0.08 4.72 2.75
C LEU A 53 1.20 4.49 3.77
N ARG A 54 0.85 4.14 5.02
CA ARG A 54 1.84 3.79 6.05
C ARG A 54 2.52 2.46 5.74
N ASP A 55 1.79 1.48 5.21
CA ASP A 55 2.38 0.23 4.73
C ASP A 55 3.33 0.54 3.57
N VAL A 56 2.84 1.25 2.55
CA VAL A 56 3.63 1.61 1.36
C VAL A 56 4.89 2.41 1.73
N SER A 57 4.82 3.31 2.73
CA SER A 57 5.99 4.07 3.20
C SER A 57 7.15 3.18 3.66
N GLN A 58 6.90 1.93 4.07
CA GLN A 58 7.98 1.01 4.45
C GLN A 58 8.87 0.64 3.25
N LEU A 59 8.38 0.78 2.01
CA LEU A 59 9.18 0.59 0.79
C LEU A 59 10.28 1.66 0.60
N SER A 60 10.22 2.78 1.33
CA SER A 60 11.31 3.77 1.35
C SER A 60 12.57 3.24 2.03
N LYS A 61 12.44 2.20 2.85
CA LYS A 61 13.57 1.52 3.49
C LYS A 61 14.31 0.71 2.44
N LYS A 62 15.58 1.04 2.22
CA LYS A 62 16.46 0.43 1.21
C LYS A 62 16.40 -1.10 1.16
N GLY A 63 16.33 -1.76 2.31
CA GLY A 63 16.33 -3.22 2.41
C GLY A 63 15.01 -3.91 2.09
N ILE A 64 13.89 -3.18 2.02
CA ILE A 64 12.59 -3.78 1.73
C ILE A 64 12.42 -3.95 0.22
N ALA A 65 12.25 -5.19 -0.22
CA ALA A 65 11.97 -5.56 -1.60
C ALA A 65 10.48 -5.44 -1.91
N GLU A 66 9.64 -5.87 -0.96
CA GLU A 66 8.21 -6.04 -1.16
C GLU A 66 7.47 -6.01 0.18
N ILE A 67 6.21 -5.62 0.12
CA ILE A 67 5.25 -5.73 1.22
C ILE A 67 4.08 -6.54 0.71
N VAL A 68 3.60 -7.44 1.55
CA VAL A 68 2.51 -8.37 1.29
C VAL A 68 1.51 -8.29 2.43
N ALA A 69 0.22 -8.20 2.09
CA ALA A 69 -0.87 -8.23 3.05
C ALA A 69 -1.95 -9.25 2.63
N ASP A 70 -2.29 -10.16 3.54
CA ASP A 70 -3.42 -11.09 3.39
C ASP A 70 -4.67 -10.53 4.11
N GLY A 71 -5.78 -10.47 3.40
CA GLY A 71 -7.10 -10.21 3.95
C GLY A 71 -7.74 -11.48 4.51
N HIS A 72 -8.55 -11.34 5.56
CA HIS A 72 -9.35 -12.45 6.09
C HIS A 72 -10.45 -12.93 5.14
N ASP A 73 -10.84 -12.11 4.16
CA ASP A 73 -11.81 -12.46 3.11
C ASP A 73 -11.19 -13.20 1.91
N GLY A 74 -9.90 -13.52 1.99
CA GLY A 74 -9.14 -14.16 0.90
C GLY A 74 -8.55 -13.18 -0.12
N SER A 75 -8.75 -11.87 0.05
CA SER A 75 -8.02 -10.88 -0.75
C SER A 75 -6.54 -10.86 -0.40
N TRP A 76 -5.70 -10.51 -1.35
CA TRP A 76 -4.26 -10.36 -1.18
C TRP A 76 -3.77 -9.09 -1.86
N PHE A 77 -2.79 -8.42 -1.26
CA PHE A 77 -2.21 -7.19 -1.78
C PHE A 77 -0.69 -7.25 -1.66
N ALA A 78 0.02 -6.80 -2.68
CA ALA A 78 1.46 -6.60 -2.61
C ALA A 78 1.92 -5.33 -3.29
N ALA A 79 2.98 -4.74 -2.76
CA ALA A 79 3.64 -3.59 -3.34
C ALA A 79 5.17 -3.74 -3.29
N GLN A 80 5.84 -3.30 -4.35
CA GLN A 80 7.29 -3.19 -4.48
C GLN A 80 7.68 -1.75 -4.87
N PRO A 81 8.92 -1.30 -4.61
CA PRO A 81 9.36 0.03 -5.02
C PRO A 81 9.29 0.20 -6.54
N GLY A 82 8.64 1.25 -7.01
CA GLY A 82 8.65 1.65 -8.42
C GLY A 82 9.88 2.50 -8.76
N GLU A 83 9.99 2.90 -10.02
CA GLU A 83 11.09 3.76 -10.51
C GLU A 83 11.10 5.12 -9.82
N ASN A 84 9.92 5.63 -9.47
CA ASN A 84 9.74 6.95 -8.86
C ASN A 84 9.53 6.90 -7.34
N MET A 85 9.90 5.81 -6.67
CA MET A 85 9.67 5.64 -5.22
C MET A 85 10.31 6.75 -4.37
N SER A 86 11.42 7.35 -4.83
CA SER A 86 12.06 8.50 -4.17
C SER A 86 11.13 9.72 -4.04
N ARG A 87 10.10 9.82 -4.87
CA ARG A 87 9.11 10.91 -4.85
C ARG A 87 7.94 10.63 -3.91
N PHE A 88 7.86 9.45 -3.28
CA PHE A 88 6.70 9.02 -2.49
C PHE A 88 6.30 10.05 -1.43
N GLU A 89 7.25 10.52 -0.61
CA GLU A 89 6.97 11.52 0.44
C GLU A 89 6.45 12.85 -0.13
N ALA A 90 7.02 13.30 -1.25
CA ALA A 90 6.60 14.55 -1.88
C ALA A 90 5.15 14.50 -2.39
N VAL A 91 4.66 13.32 -2.77
CA VAL A 91 3.32 13.17 -3.37
C VAL A 91 2.22 12.90 -2.34
N LEU A 92 2.55 12.57 -1.09
CA LEU A 92 1.57 12.24 -0.04
C LEU A 92 0.50 13.32 0.15
N SER A 93 0.93 14.58 0.29
CA SER A 93 -0.01 15.69 0.49
C SER A 93 -0.95 15.90 -0.71
N ALA A 94 -0.43 15.67 -1.93
CA ALA A 94 -1.24 15.78 -3.15
C ALA A 94 -2.25 14.64 -3.25
N VAL A 95 -1.85 13.41 -2.89
CA VAL A 95 -2.74 12.23 -2.83
C VAL A 95 -3.85 12.45 -1.81
N ASP A 96 -3.53 12.85 -0.58
CA ASP A 96 -4.53 13.09 0.46
C ASP A 96 -5.54 14.17 0.05
N SER A 97 -5.04 15.30 -0.47
CA SER A 97 -5.88 16.41 -0.93
C SER A 97 -6.81 16.01 -2.07
N ALA A 98 -6.31 15.22 -3.03
CA ALA A 98 -7.09 14.75 -4.17
C ALA A 98 -8.11 13.68 -3.75
N MET A 99 -7.72 12.74 -2.87
CA MET A 99 -8.60 11.72 -2.35
C MET A 99 -9.74 12.33 -1.54
N PHE A 100 -9.46 13.33 -0.70
CA PHE A 100 -10.50 14.07 0.03
C PHE A 100 -11.53 14.72 -0.90
N LYS A 101 -11.09 15.33 -2.00
CA LYS A 101 -11.99 15.89 -3.01
C LYS A 101 -12.82 14.81 -3.69
N ALA A 102 -12.21 13.69 -4.05
CA ALA A 102 -12.87 12.55 -4.67
C ALA A 102 -13.96 11.93 -3.77
N VAL A 103 -13.67 11.73 -2.48
CA VAL A 103 -14.65 11.24 -1.49
C VAL A 103 -15.85 12.19 -1.39
N ARG A 104 -15.59 13.51 -1.27
CA ARG A 104 -16.68 14.50 -1.23
C ARG A 104 -17.51 14.55 -2.50
N GLU A 105 -16.90 14.30 -3.66
CA GLU A 105 -17.62 14.23 -4.92
C GLU A 105 -18.48 12.95 -5.01
N ALA A 106 -17.93 11.80 -4.65
CA ALA A 106 -18.67 10.53 -4.60
C ALA A 106 -19.90 10.64 -3.68
N GLN A 107 -19.72 11.19 -2.47
CA GLN A 107 -20.80 11.42 -1.52
C GLN A 107 -21.90 12.32 -2.06
N ARG A 108 -21.56 13.41 -2.77
CA ARG A 108 -22.56 14.29 -3.41
C ARG A 108 -23.37 13.59 -4.50
N ARG A 109 -22.85 12.50 -5.07
CA ARG A 109 -23.52 11.67 -6.08
C ARG A 109 -24.22 10.45 -5.47
N GLY A 110 -24.28 10.34 -4.13
CA GLY A 110 -24.87 9.20 -3.43
C GLY A 110 -24.01 7.92 -3.46
N ALA A 111 -22.74 8.02 -3.87
CA ALA A 111 -21.80 6.90 -3.89
C ALA A 111 -20.90 6.91 -2.65
N SER A 112 -20.40 5.74 -2.26
CA SER A 112 -19.46 5.57 -1.15
C SER A 112 -18.18 4.89 -1.66
N LEU A 113 -17.03 5.38 -1.21
CA LEU A 113 -15.72 4.78 -1.50
C LEU A 113 -15.18 3.95 -0.33
N SER A 114 -15.99 3.78 0.73
CA SER A 114 -15.60 3.13 1.97
C SER A 114 -15.06 1.72 1.72
N GLY A 115 -13.83 1.47 2.17
CA GLY A 115 -13.17 0.17 2.10
C GLY A 115 -12.40 -0.09 0.80
N VAL A 116 -12.41 0.85 -0.15
CA VAL A 116 -11.63 0.77 -1.40
C VAL A 116 -10.71 1.97 -1.62
N GLU A 117 -10.68 2.95 -0.71
CA GLU A 117 -9.86 4.17 -0.85
C GLU A 117 -8.38 3.83 -0.99
N ALA A 118 -7.87 2.98 -0.10
CA ALA A 118 -6.49 2.52 -0.15
C ALA A 118 -6.17 1.80 -1.48
N HIS A 119 -7.12 1.02 -2.00
CA HIS A 119 -6.96 0.32 -3.26
C HIS A 119 -6.87 1.30 -4.45
N ILE A 120 -7.74 2.31 -4.48
CA ILE A 120 -7.75 3.38 -5.49
C ILE A 120 -6.43 4.16 -5.44
N VAL A 121 -5.96 4.51 -4.24
CA VAL A 121 -4.67 5.20 -4.05
C VAL A 121 -3.51 4.35 -4.57
N ASN A 122 -3.45 3.06 -4.24
CA ASN A 122 -2.38 2.18 -4.71
C ASN A 122 -2.38 2.01 -6.23
N MET A 123 -3.56 1.94 -6.86
CA MET A 123 -3.65 1.95 -8.33
C MET A 123 -3.10 3.26 -8.94
N ALA A 124 -3.40 4.41 -8.32
CA ALA A 124 -2.88 5.70 -8.79
C ALA A 124 -1.36 5.82 -8.61
N LEU A 125 -0.83 5.38 -7.47
CA LEU A 125 0.61 5.33 -7.21
C LEU A 125 1.33 4.41 -8.21
N GLN A 126 0.72 3.26 -8.55
CA GLN A 126 1.25 2.36 -9.56
C GLN A 126 1.30 3.00 -10.94
N ARG A 127 0.20 3.62 -11.37
CA ARG A 127 0.15 4.31 -12.68
C ARG A 127 1.13 5.48 -12.77
N ALA A 128 1.43 6.12 -11.66
CA ALA A 128 2.47 7.15 -11.58
C ALA A 128 3.92 6.59 -11.48
N GLY A 129 4.07 5.25 -11.46
CA GLY A 129 5.38 4.58 -11.36
C GLY A 129 6.03 4.70 -9.97
N ILE A 130 5.29 5.10 -8.94
CA ILE A 130 5.80 5.23 -7.56
C ILE A 130 6.01 3.85 -6.95
N ILE A 131 5.08 2.93 -7.20
CA ILE A 131 5.14 1.53 -6.73
C ILE A 131 4.82 0.57 -7.88
N GLY A 132 5.29 -0.67 -7.80
CA GLY A 132 4.63 -1.78 -8.46
C GLY A 132 3.58 -2.34 -7.51
N TYR A 133 2.33 -2.46 -7.94
CA TYR A 133 1.25 -2.95 -7.08
C TYR A 133 0.56 -4.15 -7.75
N ARG A 134 0.27 -5.17 -6.95
CA ARG A 134 -0.40 -6.40 -7.37
C ARG A 134 -1.45 -6.77 -6.33
N PHE A 135 -2.52 -7.40 -6.76
CA PHE A 135 -3.60 -7.79 -5.87
C PHE A 135 -4.43 -8.92 -6.43
N GLU A 136 -5.11 -9.62 -5.53
CA GLU A 136 -6.23 -10.50 -5.82
C GLU A 136 -7.36 -10.10 -4.87
N LEU A 137 -8.56 -9.89 -5.39
CA LEU A 137 -9.71 -9.48 -4.58
C LEU A 137 -10.62 -10.68 -4.34
N SER A 138 -11.17 -10.77 -3.13
CA SER A 138 -12.31 -11.65 -2.86
C SER A 138 -13.46 -11.36 -3.84
N ALA A 139 -14.28 -12.37 -4.14
CA ALA A 139 -15.38 -12.23 -5.10
C ALA A 139 -16.34 -11.06 -4.76
N PRO A 140 -16.73 -10.81 -3.48
CA PRO A 140 -17.53 -9.64 -3.12
C PRO A 140 -16.84 -8.32 -3.45
N LYS A 141 -15.55 -8.15 -3.13
CA LYS A 141 -14.79 -6.92 -3.45
C LYS A 141 -14.60 -6.74 -4.96
N ALA A 142 -14.34 -7.83 -5.68
CA ALA A 142 -14.24 -7.79 -7.14
C ALA A 142 -15.56 -7.35 -7.79
N ASN A 143 -16.70 -7.83 -7.30
CA ASN A 143 -18.03 -7.40 -7.75
C ASN A 143 -18.26 -5.90 -7.49
N PHE A 144 -17.98 -5.44 -6.27
CA PHE A 144 -18.09 -4.03 -5.91
C PHE A 144 -17.23 -3.14 -6.82
N MET A 145 -15.96 -3.50 -7.01
CA MET A 145 -15.04 -2.76 -7.89
C MET A 145 -15.50 -2.74 -9.35
N ARG A 146 -16.17 -3.80 -9.83
CA ARG A 146 -16.76 -3.82 -11.18
C ARG A 146 -17.94 -2.85 -11.30
N GLN A 147 -18.84 -2.84 -10.32
CA GLN A 147 -20.00 -1.94 -10.29
C GLN A 147 -19.57 -0.47 -10.24
N GLU A 148 -18.52 -0.18 -9.47
CA GLU A 148 -17.98 1.17 -9.30
C GLU A 148 -16.84 1.51 -10.27
N SER A 149 -16.60 0.67 -11.29
CA SER A 149 -15.38 0.74 -12.12
C SER A 149 -15.18 2.08 -12.83
N GLU A 150 -16.25 2.72 -13.32
CA GLU A 150 -16.18 4.04 -13.95
C GLU A 150 -15.82 5.16 -12.96
N LEU A 151 -16.42 5.13 -11.76
CA LEU A 151 -16.11 6.10 -10.71
C LEU A 151 -14.68 5.90 -10.22
N ALA A 152 -14.30 4.66 -9.89
CA ALA A 152 -12.96 4.31 -9.46
C ALA A 152 -11.91 4.72 -10.51
N SER A 153 -12.13 4.43 -11.79
CA SER A 153 -11.22 4.80 -12.87
C SER A 153 -11.04 6.32 -12.96
N ARG A 154 -12.12 7.10 -12.90
CA ARG A 154 -12.02 8.57 -12.90
C ARG A 154 -11.23 9.10 -11.72
N ILE A 155 -11.43 8.55 -10.53
CA ILE A 155 -10.70 8.97 -9.33
C ILE A 155 -9.21 8.63 -9.46
N VAL A 156 -8.89 7.44 -9.97
CA VAL A 156 -7.50 7.05 -10.26
C VAL A 156 -6.85 8.05 -11.21
N GLU A 157 -7.50 8.43 -12.31
CA GLU A 157 -6.95 9.44 -13.25
C GLU A 157 -6.73 10.80 -12.59
N GLN A 158 -7.66 11.26 -11.75
CA GLN A 158 -7.52 12.51 -11.01
C GLN A 158 -6.34 12.48 -10.02
N LEU A 159 -6.16 11.35 -9.33
CA LEU A 159 -5.04 11.14 -8.43
C LEU A 159 -3.71 11.10 -9.18
N VAL A 160 -3.63 10.37 -10.30
CA VAL A 160 -2.44 10.32 -11.16
C VAL A 160 -2.07 11.72 -11.64
N ALA A 161 -3.05 12.50 -12.14
CA ALA A 161 -2.82 13.87 -12.56
C ALA A 161 -2.29 14.76 -11.43
N SER A 162 -2.77 14.55 -10.19
CA SER A 162 -2.30 15.27 -9.02
C SER A 162 -0.86 14.89 -8.64
N ILE A 163 -0.55 13.59 -8.67
CA ILE A 163 0.79 13.06 -8.39
C ILE A 163 1.82 13.57 -9.41
N VAL A 164 1.50 13.52 -10.70
CA VAL A 164 2.41 13.92 -11.78
C VAL A 164 2.74 15.42 -11.71
N ARG A 165 1.82 16.26 -11.23
CA ARG A 165 2.03 17.71 -11.09
C ARG A 165 2.99 18.10 -9.96
N VAL A 166 3.24 17.23 -9.00
CA VAL A 166 4.21 17.49 -7.94
C VAL A 166 5.62 17.45 -8.53
N ARG A 167 6.18 18.63 -8.82
CA ARG A 167 7.58 18.77 -9.22
C ARG A 167 8.46 18.56 -7.99
N THR A 168 9.41 17.63 -8.09
CA THR A 168 10.49 17.42 -7.12
C THR A 168 11.75 18.13 -7.57
#